data_AF-A0A352WT66-F1
#
_entry.id   AF-A0A352WT66-F1
#
_cell.length_a   1.000
_cell.length_b   1.000
_cell.length_c   1.000
_cell.angle_alpha   90.00
_cell.angle_beta   90.00
_cell.angle_gamma   90.00
#
_symmetry.space_group_name_H-M   'P 1'
#
loop_
_entity.id
_entity.type
_entity.pdbx_description
1 polymer ?
#
loop_
_entity_poly.entity_id
_entity_poly.type
_entity_poly.pdbx_seq_one_letter_code
_entity_poly.pdbx_strand_id
1 'polypeptide(L)'
;MNNKYVYLFTEGNGTMRELLGGKGANLSEMTNLGMPVPQGFTITTEACTRYYADGETIHDEIKAEIMSYVAKLEAIVGKKFGDAENPLLVSVRSGSRASMPGMMDT
;
A
#
# COMPACT_ATOMS: atom_id res chain seq x y z
N MET A 1 -4.57 0.03 21.24
CA MET A 1 -4.09 1.12 20.36
C MET A 1 -4.52 0.75 18.95
N ASN A 2 -5.15 1.66 18.21
CA ASN A 2 -5.52 1.41 16.81
C ASN A 2 -4.25 1.48 15.98
N ASN A 3 -3.77 0.34 15.46
CA ASN A 3 -2.64 0.31 14.55
C ASN A 3 -3.10 0.77 13.15
N LYS A 4 -2.28 1.59 12.48
CA LYS A 4 -2.51 2.03 11.11
C LYS A 4 -1.80 1.06 10.15
N TYR A 5 -2.54 0.40 9.28
CA TYR A 5 -1.99 -0.65 8.40
C TYR A 5 -1.82 -0.23 6.95
N VAL A 6 -2.37 0.93 6.54
CA VAL A 6 -2.29 1.39 5.15
C VAL A 6 -1.82 2.84 5.10
N TYR A 7 -0.88 3.14 4.19
CA TYR A 7 -0.28 4.47 4.04
C TYR A 7 -0.33 4.90 2.57
N LEU A 8 -0.94 6.05 2.27
CA LEU A 8 -0.73 6.71 0.98
C LEU A 8 0.76 7.03 0.81
N PHE A 9 1.23 7.13 -0.43
CA PHE A 9 2.63 7.50 -0.66
C PHE A 9 3.00 8.84 -0.01
N THR A 10 2.05 9.79 0.04
CA THR A 10 2.19 11.09 0.72
C THR A 10 2.24 11.03 2.26
N GLU A 11 1.89 9.90 2.86
CA GLU A 11 1.91 9.71 4.32
C GLU A 11 3.16 8.97 4.82
N GLY A 12 3.95 8.42 3.90
CA GLY A 12 5.21 7.73 4.18
C GLY A 12 6.42 8.59 3.84
N ASN A 13 7.62 8.04 4.05
CA ASN A 13 8.89 8.61 3.54
C ASN A 13 9.98 7.53 3.50
N GLY A 14 11.16 7.88 2.98
CA GLY A 14 12.31 6.99 2.80
C GLY A 14 12.88 6.40 4.10
N THR A 15 12.56 6.96 5.28
CA THR A 15 13.01 6.42 6.58
C THR A 15 12.14 5.28 7.09
N MET A 16 10.92 5.12 6.57
CA MET A 16 9.93 4.14 7.03
C MET A 16 10.11 2.74 6.38
N ARG A 17 11.36 2.37 6.04
CA ARG A 17 11.67 1.10 5.33
C ARG A 17 11.24 -0.14 6.10
N GLU A 18 11.35 -0.10 7.42
CA GLU A 18 10.94 -1.21 8.27
C GLU A 18 9.42 -1.42 8.21
N LEU A 19 8.63 -0.35 8.12
CA LEU A 19 7.17 -0.43 8.12
C LEU A 19 6.58 -0.62 6.72
N LEU A 20 7.14 0.05 5.71
CA LEU A 20 6.60 0.10 4.34
C LEU A 20 7.35 -0.81 3.35
N GLY A 21 8.43 -1.45 3.80
CA GLY A 21 9.38 -2.13 2.92
C GLY A 21 10.19 -1.14 2.07
N GLY A 22 11.21 -1.67 1.37
CA GLY A 22 12.11 -0.85 0.56
C GLY A 22 11.43 -0.15 -0.62
N LYS A 23 10.49 -0.83 -1.30
CA LYS A 23 9.74 -0.25 -2.43
C LYS A 23 8.74 0.81 -1.97
N GLY A 24 7.95 0.52 -0.93
CA GLY A 24 6.96 1.45 -0.40
C GLY A 24 7.61 2.72 0.13
N ALA A 25 8.67 2.60 0.93
CA ALA A 25 9.42 3.75 1.43
C ALA A 25 10.03 4.61 0.30
N ASN A 26 10.58 3.98 -0.74
CA ASN A 26 11.11 4.71 -1.89
C ASN A 26 10.00 5.40 -2.71
N LEU A 27 8.84 4.76 -2.92
CA LEU A 27 7.69 5.36 -3.61
C LEU A 27 7.17 6.58 -2.86
N SER A 28 7.09 6.48 -1.53
CA SER A 28 6.77 7.62 -0.67
C SER A 28 7.80 8.75 -0.78
N GLU A 29 9.09 8.44 -0.72
CA GLU A 29 10.16 9.43 -0.87
C GLU A 29 10.08 10.16 -2.22
N MET A 30 9.96 9.41 -3.32
CA MET A 30 9.82 9.99 -4.66
C MET A 30 8.57 10.85 -4.79
N THR A 31 7.45 10.45 -4.18
CA THR A 31 6.20 11.22 -4.15
C THR A 31 6.40 12.54 -3.40
N ASN A 32 7.06 12.51 -2.24
CA ASN A 32 7.33 13.71 -1.43
C ASN A 32 8.32 14.67 -2.11
N LEU A 33 9.22 14.15 -2.94
CA LEU A 33 10.13 14.94 -3.78
C LEU A 33 9.44 15.54 -5.02
N GLY A 34 8.14 15.28 -5.22
CA GLY A 34 7.38 15.80 -6.36
C GLY A 34 7.70 15.11 -7.69
N MET A 35 8.30 13.92 -7.66
CA MET A 35 8.51 13.13 -8.88
C MET A 35 7.16 12.64 -9.44
N PRO A 36 7.05 12.44 -10.76
CA PRO A 36 5.82 11.98 -11.41
C PRO A 36 5.57 10.48 -11.16
N VAL A 37 5.28 10.13 -9.90
CA VAL A 37 4.93 8.78 -9.47
C VAL A 37 3.41 8.61 -9.55
N PRO A 38 2.89 7.56 -10.22
CA PRO A 38 1.47 7.22 -10.13
C PRO A 38 1.06 7.04 -8.67
N GLN A 39 -0.06 7.67 -8.29
CA GLN A 39 -0.52 7.66 -6.90
C GLN A 39 -0.91 6.25 -6.45
N GLY A 40 -0.74 5.99 -5.15
CA GLY A 40 -0.99 4.69 -4.57
C GLY A 40 -0.79 4.68 -3.06
N PHE A 41 -0.86 3.48 -2.48
CA PHE A 41 -0.64 3.25 -1.06
C PHE A 41 0.15 1.96 -0.83
N THR A 42 0.71 1.84 0.36
CA THR A 42 1.43 0.66 0.85
C THR A 42 0.67 0.05 2.02
N ILE A 43 0.49 -1.27 1.98
CA ILE A 43 0.04 -2.06 3.14
C ILE A 43 1.29 -2.44 3.94
N THR A 44 1.30 -2.15 5.24
CA THR A 44 2.52 -2.24 6.06
C THR A 44 3.01 -3.69 6.25
N THR A 45 4.29 -3.84 6.62
CA THR A 45 4.82 -5.14 7.05
C THR A 45 4.14 -5.66 8.30
N GLU A 46 3.63 -4.78 9.17
CA GLU A 46 2.90 -5.17 10.38
C GLU A 46 1.55 -5.81 10.04
N ALA A 47 0.89 -5.37 8.96
CA ALA A 47 -0.31 -6.03 8.45
C ALA A 47 0.00 -7.47 8.00
N CYS A 48 1.18 -7.68 7.38
CA CYS A 48 1.66 -9.01 7.00
C CYS A 48 1.95 -9.88 8.24
N THR A 49 2.63 -9.33 9.26
CA THR A 49 2.82 -10.03 10.54
C THR A 49 1.49 -10.42 11.17
N ARG A 50 0.50 -9.53 11.13
CA ARG A 50 -0.83 -9.79 11.68
C ARG A 50 -1.56 -10.90 10.92
N TYR A 51 -1.50 -10.90 9.59
CA TYR A 51 -2.04 -11.96 8.76
C TYR A 51 -1.54 -13.35 9.19
N TYR A 52 -0.23 -13.51 9.42
CA TYR A 52 0.32 -14.78 9.90
C TYR A 52 -0.12 -15.10 11.34
N ALA A 53 -0.17 -14.10 12.22
CA ALA A 53 -0.63 -14.28 13.60
C ALA A 53 -2.11 -14.70 13.69
N ASP A 54 -2.93 -14.26 12.73
CA ASP A 54 -4.36 -14.61 12.63
C ASP A 54 -4.60 -15.91 11.84
N GLY A 55 -3.57 -16.74 11.62
CA GLY A 55 -3.70 -18.01 10.91
C GLY A 55 -3.99 -17.82 9.42
N GLU A 56 -3.21 -16.93 8.78
CA GLU A 56 -3.32 -16.64 7.34
C GLU A 56 -4.68 -16.07 6.93
N THR A 57 -5.28 -15.29 7.83
CA THR A 57 -6.55 -14.59 7.58
C THR A 57 -6.33 -13.09 7.68
N ILE A 58 -6.88 -12.34 6.71
CA ILE A 58 -6.85 -10.88 6.76
C ILE A 58 -7.92 -10.40 7.74
N HIS A 59 -7.50 -9.74 8.81
CA HIS A 59 -8.39 -9.14 9.81
C HIS A 59 -9.34 -8.11 9.16
N ASP A 60 -10.60 -8.08 9.58
CA ASP A 60 -11.63 -7.24 8.93
C ASP A 60 -11.33 -5.74 9.03
N GLU A 61 -10.64 -5.31 10.09
CA GLU A 61 -10.17 -3.92 10.23
C GLU A 61 -9.17 -3.54 9.13
N ILE A 62 -8.28 -4.46 8.74
CA ILE A 62 -7.29 -4.25 7.69
C ILE A 62 -7.99 -4.18 6.33
N LYS A 63 -8.98 -5.05 6.09
CA LYS A 63 -9.80 -4.99 4.86
C LYS A 63 -10.54 -3.65 4.75
N ALA A 64 -11.19 -3.23 5.83
CA ALA A 64 -11.90 -1.96 5.88
C ALA A 64 -10.96 -0.78 5.64
N GLU A 65 -9.77 -0.80 6.24
CA GLU A 65 -8.76 0.23 6.01
C GLU A 65 -8.32 0.25 4.53
N ILE A 66 -7.96 -0.90 3.94
CA ILE A 66 -7.60 -1.00 2.51
C ILE A 66 -8.68 -0.38 1.63
N MET A 67 -9.96 -0.73 1.84
CA MET A 67 -11.06 -0.18 1.04
C MET A 67 -11.23 1.33 1.24
N SER A 68 -10.97 1.85 2.44
CA SER A 68 -10.97 3.30 2.67
C SER A 68 -9.86 4.01 1.89
N TYR A 69 -8.69 3.38 1.70
CA TYR A 69 -7.59 3.94 0.91
C TYR A 69 -7.78 3.77 -0.59
N VAL A 70 -8.49 2.73 -1.04
CA VAL A 70 -8.98 2.64 -2.42
C VAL A 70 -9.88 3.84 -2.71
N ALA A 71 -10.85 4.16 -1.85
CA ALA A 71 -11.71 5.32 -2.04
C ALA A 71 -10.94 6.66 -2.06
N LYS A 72 -9.90 6.80 -1.22
CA LYS A 72 -8.99 7.95 -1.30
C LYS A 72 -8.27 8.02 -2.66
N LEU A 73 -7.79 6.89 -3.17
CA LEU A 73 -7.11 6.82 -4.46
C LEU A 73 -8.05 7.15 -5.63
N GLU A 74 -9.30 6.68 -5.58
CA GLU A 74 -10.35 7.04 -6.54
C GLU A 74 -10.54 8.56 -6.60
N ALA A 75 -10.63 9.22 -5.43
CA ALA A 75 -10.79 10.67 -5.35
C ALA A 75 -9.58 11.44 -5.91
N ILE A 76 -8.36 10.93 -5.70
CA ILE A 76 -7.13 11.54 -6.22
C ILE A 76 -7.02 11.40 -7.74
N VAL A 77 -7.38 10.23 -8.28
CA VAL A 77 -7.20 9.91 -9.70
C VAL A 77 -8.41 10.32 -10.54
N GLY A 78 -9.58 10.53 -9.93
CA GLY A 78 -10.83 10.83 -10.63
C GLY A 78 -11.40 9.63 -11.40
N LYS A 79 -11.15 8.41 -10.91
CA LYS A 79 -11.58 7.13 -11.50
C LYS A 79 -12.11 6.21 -10.42
N LYS A 80 -12.92 5.22 -10.78
CA LYS A 80 -13.56 4.33 -9.81
C LYS A 80 -13.18 2.87 -9.99
N PHE A 81 -12.81 2.21 -8.90
CA PHE A 81 -12.41 0.81 -8.87
C PHE A 81 -13.62 -0.09 -9.16
N GLY A 82 -13.48 -0.96 -10.16
CA GLY A 82 -14.58 -1.81 -10.63
C GLY A 82 -15.64 -1.11 -11.48
N ASP A 83 -15.44 0.15 -11.86
CA ASP A 83 -16.34 0.87 -12.77
C ASP A 83 -16.17 0.43 -14.23
N ALA A 84 -17.28 0.28 -14.95
CA ALA A 84 -17.26 -0.23 -16.33
C ALA A 84 -16.96 0.87 -17.37
N GLU A 85 -17.21 2.14 -17.06
CA GLU A 85 -17.08 3.25 -18.01
C GLU A 85 -15.77 4.03 -17.80
N ASN A 86 -15.36 4.25 -16.55
CA ASN A 86 -14.13 4.95 -16.18
C ASN A 86 -13.34 4.20 -15.08
N PRO A 87 -12.75 3.02 -15.42
CA PRO A 87 -12.13 2.13 -14.44
C PRO A 87 -10.84 2.70 -13.85
N LEU A 88 -10.72 2.63 -12.53
CA LEU A 88 -9.44 2.68 -11.82
C LEU A 88 -8.80 1.28 -11.89
N LEU A 89 -7.67 1.18 -12.59
CA LEU A 89 -6.84 -0.02 -12.60
C LEU A 89 -5.64 0.17 -11.66
N VAL A 90 -5.27 -0.89 -10.96
CA VAL A 90 -4.18 -0.89 -10.00
C VAL A 90 -3.19 -2.01 -10.32
N SER A 91 -1.93 -1.79 -9.98
CA SER A 91 -0.90 -2.84 -9.95
C SER A 91 -0.58 -3.17 -8.50
N VAL A 92 -0.50 -4.45 -8.16
CA VAL A 92 -0.14 -4.91 -6.81
C VAL A 92 1.28 -5.47 -6.86
N ARG A 93 2.18 -4.96 -6.01
CA ARG A 93 3.60 -5.35 -6.03
C ARG A 93 4.08 -5.68 -4.63
N SER A 94 4.72 -6.83 -4.47
CA SER A 94 5.36 -7.21 -3.21
C SER A 94 6.56 -6.31 -2.90
N GLY A 95 6.77 -6.03 -1.61
CA GLY A 95 7.89 -5.24 -1.10
C GLY A 95 8.25 -5.63 0.32
N SER A 96 9.48 -6.09 0.53
CA SER A 96 10.05 -6.46 1.82
C SER A 96 11.03 -5.39 2.32
N ARG A 97 11.43 -5.49 3.60
CA ARG A 97 12.48 -4.66 4.21
C ARG A 97 13.82 -4.80 3.47
N ALA A 98 14.21 -6.04 3.20
CA ALA A 98 15.40 -6.42 2.44
C ALA A 98 15.01 -7.04 1.09
N SER A 99 15.78 -6.75 0.03
CA SER A 99 15.53 -7.33 -1.30
C SER A 99 15.64 -8.87 -1.23
N MET A 100 14.54 -9.56 -1.50
CA MET A 100 14.50 -11.02 -1.53
C MET A 100 14.20 -11.48 -2.97
N PRO A 101 15.19 -12.06 -3.68
CA PRO A 101 14.92 -12.76 -4.92
C PRO A 101 13.94 -13.92 -4.66
N GLY A 102 12.84 -13.98 -5.41
CA GLY A 102 11.83 -15.04 -5.29
C GLY A 102 10.57 -14.71 -4.47
N MET A 103 10.37 -13.46 -4.04
CA MET A 103 9.04 -13.04 -3.56
C MET A 103 8.07 -12.80 -4.71
N MET A 104 6.80 -13.17 -4.47
CA MET A 104 5.58 -13.05 -5.29
C MET A 104 5.71 -12.18 -6.57
N ASP A 105 5.33 -12.77 -7.70
CA ASP A 105 5.30 -12.14 -9.04
C ASP A 105 4.49 -10.84 -9.05
N THR A 106 4.92 -9.90 -9.90
CA THR A 106 4.20 -8.64 -10.19
C THR A 106 3.19 -8.85 -11.30
#